data_AF-A0A3A6EDG7-F1
#
_entry.id   AF-A0A3A6EDG7-F1
#
_cell.length_a   1.000
_cell.length_b   1.000
_cell.length_c   1.000
_cell.angle_alpha   90.00
_cell.angle_beta   90.00
_cell.angle_gamma   90.00
#
_symmetry.space_group_name_H-M   'P 1'
#
loop_
_entity.id
_entity.type
_entity.pdbx_description
1 polymer ?
#
loop_
_entity_poly.entity_id
_entity_poly.type
_entity_poly.pdbx_seq_one_letter_code
_entity_poly.pdbx_strand_id
1 'polypeptide(L)' 'MEYLLAKSDRQLGICLRMLYDEGYKGLVVESVINAKNRMEFHVKVMADEDKMAKLNDRYQTLIS' A
#
# COMPACT_ATOMS: atom_id res chain seq x y z
N MET A 1 6.39 7.37 -7.04
CA MET A 1 5.95 5.99 -6.66
C MET A 1 4.43 5.92 -6.76
N GLU A 2 3.85 4.97 -7.51
CA GLU A 2 2.41 5.01 -7.84
C GLU A 2 1.48 4.25 -6.87
N TYR A 3 2.02 3.29 -6.11
CA TYR A 3 1.24 2.44 -5.20
C TYR A 3 2.08 1.95 -4.01
N LEU A 4 1.40 1.53 -2.95
CA LEU A 4 1.97 0.78 -1.84
C LEU A 4 1.81 -0.73 -2.10
N LEU A 5 2.89 -1.50 -1.92
CA LEU A 5 2.93 -2.92 -2.22
C LEU A 5 2.72 -3.78 -0.97
N ALA A 6 1.60 -4.51 -0.90
CA ALA A 6 1.39 -5.52 0.13
C ALA A 6 1.55 -6.94 -0.44
N LYS A 7 2.44 -7.74 0.16
CA LYS A 7 2.76 -9.11 -0.30
C LYS A 7 1.98 -10.21 0.44
N SER A 8 1.10 -9.83 1.36
CA SER A 8 0.24 -10.74 2.14
C SER A 8 -0.97 -10.01 2.70
N ASP A 9 -1.98 -10.76 3.15
CA ASP A 9 -3.19 -10.21 3.77
C ASP A 9 -2.88 -9.39 5.03
N ARG A 10 -1.88 -9.82 5.82
CA ARG A 10 -1.40 -9.07 6.99
C ARG A 10 -0.85 -7.71 6.58
N GLN A 11 0.00 -7.68 5.56
CA GLN A 11 0.57 -6.45 5.02
C GLN A 11 -0.50 -5.54 4.42
N LEU A 12 -1.51 -6.11 3.77
CA LEU A 12 -2.66 -5.36 3.24
C LEU A 12 -3.46 -4.72 4.38
N GLY A 13 -3.77 -5.48 5.44
CA GLY A 13 -4.48 -4.95 6.62
C GLY A 13 -3.76 -3.78 7.29
N ILE A 14 -2.43 -3.88 7.44
CA ILE A 14 -1.59 -2.78 7.96
C ILE A 14 -1.66 -1.56 7.04
N CYS A 15 -1.56 -1.78 5.72
CA CYS A 15 -1.60 -0.72 4.72
C CYS A 15 -2.93 0.05 4.79
N LEU A 16 -4.06 -0.66 4.77
CA LEU A 16 -5.40 -0.06 4.82
C LEU A 16 -5.63 0.72 6.12
N ARG A 17 -5.20 0.18 7.27
CA ARG A 17 -5.30 0.87 8.55
C ARG A 17 -4.49 2.17 8.55
N MET A 18 -3.23 2.11 8.13
CA MET A 18 -2.35 3.28 8.08
C MET A 18 -2.90 4.37 7.18
N LEU A 19 -3.39 4.01 5.98
CA LEU A 19 -3.98 4.98 5.05
C LEU A 19 -5.25 5.62 5.60
N TYR A 20 -6.07 4.85 6.32
CA TYR A 20 -7.24 5.39 7.01
C TYR A 20 -6.86 6.39 8.10
N ASP A 21 -5.85 6.08 8.91
CA ASP A 21 -5.35 6.96 9.97
C ASP A 21 -4.73 8.26 9.41
N GLU A 22 -4.16 8.20 8.21
CA GLU A 22 -3.66 9.35 7.44
C GLU A 22 -4.78 10.13 6.70
N GLY A 23 -6.03 9.67 6.79
CA GLY A 23 -7.20 10.37 6.25
C GLY A 23 -7.57 10.00 4.80
N TYR A 24 -6.98 8.97 4.21
CA TYR A 24 -7.31 8.51 2.86
C TYR A 24 -8.54 7.60 2.87
N LYS A 25 -9.59 7.99 2.13
CA LYS A 25 -10.88 7.28 2.10
C LYS A 25 -11.23 6.67 0.73
N GLY A 26 -10.58 7.13 -0.34
CA GLY A 26 -10.78 6.63 -1.71
C GLY A 26 -9.60 5.77 -2.17
N LEU A 27 -9.57 4.53 -1.71
CA LEU A 27 -8.51 3.56 -1.97
C LEU A 27 -8.87 2.70 -3.19
N VAL A 28 -7.90 2.44 -4.06
CA VAL A 28 -8.03 1.40 -5.09
C VAL A 28 -7.06 0.27 -4.73
N VAL A 29 -7.58 -0.95 -4.62
CA VAL A 29 -6.79 -2.15 -4.34
C VAL A 29 -6.87 -3.07 -5.54
N GLU A 30 -5.72 -3.38 -6.14
CA GLU A 30 -5.60 -4.31 -7.26
C GLU A 30 -4.86 -5.56 -6.80
N SER A 31 -5.44 -6.74 -7.01
CA SER A 31 -4.73 -8.02 -6.83
C SER A 31 -3.93 -8.36 -8.08
N VAL A 32 -2.66 -8.68 -7.93
CA VAL A 32 -1.73 -8.97 -9.03
C VAL A 32 -0.98 -10.27 -8.73
N ILE A 33 -0.80 -11.13 -9.74
CA ILE A 33 0.12 -12.26 -9.66
C ILE A 33 1.51 -11.77 -10.09
N ASN A 34 2.49 -11.83 -9.19
CA ASN A 34 3.85 -11.40 -9.47
C ASN A 34 4.62 -12.41 -10.34
N ALA A 35 5.85 -12.06 -10.74
CA ALA A 35 6.73 -12.92 -11.54
C ALA A 35 7.09 -14.28 -10.88
N LYS A 36 6.88 -14.42 -9.56
CA LYS A 36 7.10 -15.66 -8.80
C LYS A 36 5.80 -16.47 -8.62
N ASN A 37 4.75 -16.16 -9.38
CA ASN A 37 3.43 -16.77 -9.30
C ASN A 37 2.79 -16.66 -7.91
N ARG A 38 3.06 -15.55 -7.19
CA ARG A 38 2.45 -15.25 -5.88
C ARG A 38 1.52 -14.06 -6.03
N MET A 39 0.41 -14.11 -5.31
CA MET A 39 -0.52 -12.99 -5.23
C MET A 39 0.08 -11.86 -4.36
N GLU A 40 -0.02 -10.64 -4.85
CA GLU A 40 0.34 -9.39 -4.16
C GLU A 40 -0.77 -8.35 -4.42
N PHE A 41 -0.76 -7.27 -3.66
CA PHE A 41 -1.74 -6.19 -3.76
C PHE A 41 -1.06 -4.86 -4.01
N HIS A 42 -1.54 -4.12 -4.99
CA HIS A 42 -1.15 -2.74 -5.25
C HIS A 42 -2.23 -1.82 -4.70
N VAL A 43 -1.90 -1.04 -3.66
CA VAL A 43 -2.83 -0.10 -3.03
C VAL A 43 -2.51 1.31 -3.50
N LYS A 44 -3.47 1.94 -4.19
CA LYS A 44 -3.36 3.28 -4.76
C LYS A 44 -4.24 4.26 -3.98
N VAL A 45 -3.74 5.49 -3.81
CA VAL A 45 -4.45 6.62 -3.24
C VAL A 45 -4.23 7.87 -4.07
N MET A 46 -5.17 8.81 -3.99
CA MET A 46 -5.01 10.13 -4.59
C MET A 46 -4.05 10.97 -3.74
N ALA A 47 -2.75 10.87 -4.03
CA ALA A 47 -1.69 11.62 -3.37
C ALA A 47 -0.65 12.07 -4.40
N ASP A 48 -0.02 13.20 -4.15
CA ASP A 48 1.17 13.65 -4.89
C ASP A 48 2.38 12.75 -4.60
N GLU A 49 3.42 12.87 -5.42
CA GLU A 49 4.59 12.00 -5.34
C GLU A 49 5.33 12.10 -3.99
N ASP A 50 5.42 13.30 -3.42
CA ASP A 50 6.06 13.53 -2.12
C ASP A 50 5.29 12.85 -0.98
N LYS A 51 3.96 12.95 -0.98
CA LYS A 51 3.11 12.24 -0.02
C LYS A 51 3.20 10.73 -0.21
N MET A 52 3.17 10.24 -1.44
CA MET A 52 3.31 8.81 -1.72
C MET A 52 4.64 8.25 -1.20
N ALA A 53 5.75 8.98 -1.37
CA ALA A 53 7.04 8.58 -0.85
C ALA A 53 7.03 8.49 0.69
N LYS A 54 6.44 9.48 1.38
CA LYS A 54 6.30 9.48 2.85
C LYS A 54 5.42 8.35 3.36
N LEU A 55 4.29 8.10 2.69
CA LEU A 55 3.41 6.98 3.02
C LEU A 55 4.12 5.65 2.84
N ASN A 56 4.93 5.50 1.80
CA ASN A 56 5.70 4.28 1.59
C ASN A 56 6.77 4.10 2.65
N ASP A 57 7.52 5.13 3.01
CA ASP A 57 8.53 5.06 4.08
C ASP A 57 7.92 4.64 5.43
N ARG A 58 6.79 5.28 5.80
CA ARG A 58 6.01 4.90 6.97
C ARG A 58 5.52 3.45 6.88
N TYR A 59 5.00 3.05 5.72
CA TYR A 59 4.51 1.70 5.51
C TYR A 59 5.61 0.65 5.65
N GLN A 60 6.79 0.87 5.03
CA GLN A 60 7.94 -0.03 5.15
C GLN A 60 8.35 -0.21 6.61
N THR A 61 8.35 0.86 7.40
CA THR A 61 8.62 0.80 8.85
C THR A 61 7.62 -0.08 9.61
N LEU A 62 6.33 -0.06 9.22
CA LEU A 62 5.29 -0.84 9.89
C LEU A 62 5.28 -2.33 9.53
N ILE A 63 5.82 -2.70 8.36
CA ILE A 63 5.86 -4.09 7.88
C ILE A 63 7.23 -4.75 8.04
N SER A 64 8.22 -4.01 8.54
CA SER A 64 9.57 -4.49 8.79
C SER A 64 9.66 -5.44 9.98
#